data_AF-A0A078AT71-F1
#
_entry.id   AF-A0A078AT71-F1
#
_cell.length_a   1.000
_cell.length_b   1.000
_cell.length_c   1.000
_cell.angle_alpha   90.00
_cell.angle_beta   90.00
_cell.angle_gamma   90.00
#
_symmetry.space_group_name_H-M   'P 1'
#
loop_
_entity.id
_entity.type
_entity.pdbx_description
1 polymer ?
#
loop_
_entity_poly.entity_id
_entity_poly.type
_entity_poly.pdbx_seq_one_letter_code
_entity_poly.pdbx_strand_id
1 'polypeptide(L)'
;MNPIQAFKAKQKLDQIKSGIQEGSTGLFMFFVIFNFLIVLSSLGVIGCSIYLFVITKQANAFNVSFLITGIVLSTFSILAFKLRKSIHLLGCYLLILALVFFFMLIVTIIMLIKKSVIVEAARRWFEDSGKTLKEIEDFEKDMNSSVVSVSTALIFFCGIIVRFIDYNTLVMYNNIWLLLQKFYQGQNI
;
A
#
# COMPACT_ATOMS: atom_id res chain seq x y z
N MET A 1 41.51 25.95 16.18
CA MET A 1 40.21 25.48 16.73
C MET A 1 40.52 24.56 17.91
N ASN A 2 39.95 24.81 19.08
CA ASN A 2 40.34 24.11 20.31
C ASN A 2 39.84 22.65 20.28
N PRO A 3 40.68 21.62 20.50
CA PRO A 3 40.29 20.21 20.39
C PRO A 3 39.08 19.82 21.26
N ILE A 4 38.89 20.51 22.39
CA ILE A 4 37.74 20.31 23.29
C ILE A 4 36.43 20.76 22.62
N GLN A 5 36.47 21.83 21.82
CA GLN A 5 35.30 22.32 21.08
C GLN A 5 34.95 21.39 19.90
N ALA A 6 35.96 20.83 19.23
CA ALA A 6 35.76 19.84 18.18
C ALA A 6 35.12 18.54 18.72
N PHE A 7 35.54 18.09 19.92
CA PHE A 7 34.96 16.93 20.57
C PHE A 7 33.49 17.17 21.00
N LYS A 8 33.18 18.32 21.60
CA LYS A 8 31.80 18.70 21.95
C LYS A 8 30.89 18.85 20.73
N ALA A 9 31.41 19.40 19.62
CA ALA A 9 30.66 19.52 18.37
C ALA A 9 30.35 18.13 17.78
N LYS A 10 31.32 17.21 17.80
CA LYS A 10 31.12 15.81 17.38
C LYS A 10 30.09 15.08 18.26
N GLN A 11 30.17 15.25 19.58
CA GLN A 11 29.20 14.67 20.52
C GLN A 11 27.78 15.22 20.32
N LYS A 12 27.63 16.53 20.05
CA LYS A 12 26.34 17.12 19.69
C LYS A 12 25.83 16.59 18.35
N LEU A 13 26.71 16.41 17.37
CA LEU A 13 26.35 15.82 16.08
C LEU A 13 25.87 14.37 16.26
N ASP A 14 26.56 13.58 17.08
CA ASP A 14 26.21 12.19 17.39
C ASP A 14 24.92 12.10 18.22
N GLN A 15 24.67 13.05 19.13
CA GLN A 15 23.40 13.16 19.88
C GLN A 15 22.21 13.58 19.00
N ILE A 16 22.41 14.48 18.03
CA ILE A 16 21.40 14.82 17.03
C ILE A 16 21.13 13.62 16.11
N LYS A 17 22.17 12.86 15.77
CA LYS A 17 22.07 11.63 14.98
C LYS A 17 21.35 10.50 15.75
N SER A 18 21.55 10.40 17.06
CA SER A 18 20.78 9.48 17.93
C SER A 18 19.38 9.99 18.28
N GLY A 19 19.11 11.28 18.08
CA GLY A 19 17.80 11.89 18.20
C GLY A 19 16.88 11.59 17.00
N ILE A 20 17.41 10.99 15.94
CA ILE A 20 16.60 10.34 14.90
C ILE A 20 16.10 9.03 15.52
N GLN A 21 14.94 9.14 16.17
CA GLN A 21 14.18 8.06 16.78
C GLN A 21 14.18 6.86 15.81
N GLU A 22 14.86 5.77 16.18
CA GLU A 22 14.81 4.53 15.42
C GLU A 22 13.32 4.13 15.33
N GLY A 23 12.75 4.22 14.12
CA GLY A 23 11.37 3.83 13.91
C GLY A 23 11.12 2.43 14.45
N SER A 24 9.95 2.19 15.04
CA SER A 24 9.68 0.94 15.76
C SER A 24 10.07 -0.27 14.91
N THR A 25 11.03 -1.08 15.38
CA THR A 25 11.57 -2.23 14.66
C THR A 25 10.48 -3.19 14.16
N GLY A 26 9.37 -3.29 14.90
CA GLY A 26 8.20 -4.07 14.52
C GLY A 26 7.53 -3.61 13.22
N LEU A 27 7.22 -2.31 13.07
CA LEU A 27 6.64 -1.78 11.83
C LEU A 27 7.54 -2.03 10.63
N PHE A 28 8.86 -1.94 10.82
CA PHE A 28 9.82 -2.24 9.78
C PHE A 28 9.83 -3.73 9.40
N MET A 29 9.74 -4.63 10.37
CA MET A 29 9.63 -6.08 10.10
C MET A 29 8.35 -6.40 9.32
N PHE A 30 7.21 -5.83 9.70
CA PHE A 30 5.96 -5.97 8.95
C PHE A 30 6.10 -5.44 7.53
N PHE A 31 6.69 -4.26 7.35
CA PHE A 31 6.95 -3.68 6.04
C PHE A 31 7.75 -4.61 5.12
N VAL A 32 8.81 -5.22 5.65
CA VAL A 32 9.66 -6.17 4.91
C VAL A 32 8.87 -7.43 4.53
N ILE A 33 8.12 -8.00 5.49
CA ILE A 33 7.32 -9.22 5.25
C ILE A 33 6.25 -8.96 4.18
N PHE A 34 5.49 -7.86 4.29
CA PHE A 34 4.46 -7.55 3.31
C PHE A 34 5.04 -7.29 1.92
N ASN A 35 6.14 -6.53 1.80
CA ASN A 35 6.82 -6.35 0.52
C ASN A 35 7.32 -7.68 -0.07
N PHE A 36 7.77 -8.61 0.77
CA PHE A 36 8.19 -9.93 0.31
C PHE A 36 7.02 -10.75 -0.23
N LEU A 37 5.87 -10.72 0.46
CA LEU A 37 4.64 -11.36 -0.02
C LEU A 37 4.17 -10.74 -1.35
N ILE A 38 4.31 -9.42 -1.53
CA ILE A 38 3.98 -8.75 -2.80
C ILE A 38 4.94 -9.21 -3.92
N VAL A 39 6.24 -9.36 -3.64
CA VAL A 39 7.17 -9.96 -4.62
C VAL A 39 6.72 -11.36 -5.03
N LEU A 40 6.42 -12.24 -4.07
CA LEU A 40 5.95 -13.60 -4.37
C LEU A 40 4.66 -13.59 -5.21
N SER A 41 3.70 -12.74 -4.84
CA SER A 41 2.46 -12.56 -5.61
C SER A 41 2.73 -12.06 -7.03
N SER A 42 3.63 -11.08 -7.20
CA SER A 42 3.99 -10.54 -8.51
C SER A 42 4.64 -11.59 -9.42
N LEU A 43 5.47 -12.48 -8.87
CA LEU A 43 6.03 -13.61 -9.61
C LEU A 43 4.94 -14.58 -10.07
N GLY A 44 3.94 -14.84 -9.22
CA GLY A 44 2.75 -15.62 -9.59
C GLY A 44 1.98 -14.99 -10.75
N VAL A 45 1.72 -13.68 -10.69
CA VAL A 45 1.04 -12.93 -11.75
C VAL A 45 1.82 -12.96 -13.07
N ILE A 46 3.14 -12.78 -13.02
CA ILE A 46 4.02 -12.89 -14.20
C ILE A 46 3.96 -14.32 -14.76
N GLY A 47 4.04 -15.35 -13.93
CA GLY A 47 3.93 -16.74 -14.34
C GLY A 47 2.60 -17.05 -15.03
N CYS A 48 1.48 -16.61 -14.44
CA CYS A 48 0.15 -16.73 -15.05
C CYS A 48 0.05 -15.98 -16.38
N SER A 49 0.64 -14.78 -16.48
CA SER A 49 0.66 -14.01 -17.73
C SER A 49 1.44 -14.75 -18.83
N ILE A 50 2.64 -15.24 -18.53
CA ILE A 50 3.46 -16.02 -19.47
C ILE A 50 2.70 -17.28 -19.91
N TYR A 51 2.06 -17.97 -18.97
CA TYR A 51 1.22 -19.13 -19.28
C TYR A 51 0.09 -18.80 -20.25
N LEU A 52 -0.62 -17.69 -20.02
CA LEU A 52 -1.66 -17.20 -20.93
C LEU A 52 -1.10 -16.89 -22.32
N PHE A 53 0.07 -16.23 -22.42
CA PHE A 53 0.73 -15.97 -23.70
C PHE A 53 1.03 -17.26 -24.48
N VAL A 54 1.50 -18.30 -23.80
CA VAL A 54 1.83 -19.59 -24.42
C VAL A 54 0.57 -20.27 -24.97
N ILE A 55 -0.54 -20.24 -24.23
CA ILE A 55 -1.78 -20.91 -24.63
C ILE A 55 -2.53 -20.15 -25.71
N THR A 56 -2.74 -18.84 -25.54
CA THR A 56 -3.54 -18.07 -26.51
C THR A 56 -2.77 -17.80 -27.81
N LYS A 57 -1.44 -17.91 -27.80
CA LYS A 57 -0.55 -17.60 -28.93
C LYS A 57 -0.80 -16.21 -29.54
N GLN A 58 -1.44 -15.33 -28.79
CA GLN A 58 -1.82 -13.99 -29.20
C GLN A 58 -1.47 -13.01 -28.09
N ALA A 59 -0.86 -11.89 -28.47
CA ALA A 59 -0.60 -10.76 -27.59
C ALA A 59 -1.88 -9.94 -27.39
N ASN A 60 -2.85 -10.53 -26.69
CA ASN A 60 -4.06 -9.81 -26.32
C ASN A 60 -3.72 -8.74 -25.27
N ALA A 61 -4.41 -7.59 -25.32
CA ALA A 61 -4.23 -6.48 -24.39
C ALA A 61 -4.34 -6.93 -22.92
N PHE A 62 -5.21 -7.91 -22.66
CA PHE A 62 -5.36 -8.52 -21.35
C PHE A 62 -4.06 -9.19 -20.85
N ASN A 63 -3.44 -10.05 -21.66
CA ASN A 63 -2.20 -10.75 -21.30
C ASN A 63 -1.05 -9.76 -21.05
N VAL A 64 -0.92 -8.75 -21.93
CA VAL A 64 0.08 -7.68 -21.81
C VAL A 64 -0.14 -6.88 -20.52
N SER A 65 -1.39 -6.53 -20.19
CA SER A 65 -1.71 -5.79 -18.97
C SER A 65 -1.35 -6.56 -17.70
N PHE A 66 -1.57 -7.88 -17.66
CA PHE A 66 -1.15 -8.75 -16.56
C PHE A 66 0.37 -8.79 -16.41
N LEU A 67 1.10 -8.88 -17.53
CA LEU A 67 2.57 -8.89 -17.52
C LEU A 67 3.13 -7.58 -16.98
N ILE A 68 2.64 -6.45 -17.49
CA ILE A 68 3.06 -5.11 -17.05
C ILE A 68 2.75 -4.93 -15.57
N THR A 69 1.54 -5.30 -15.13
CA THR A 69 1.13 -5.21 -13.73
C THR A 69 2.07 -6.01 -12.83
N GLY A 70 2.39 -7.25 -13.21
CA GLY A 70 3.33 -8.09 -12.45
C GLY A 70 4.74 -7.50 -12.39
N ILE A 71 5.28 -7.00 -13.50
CA ILE A 71 6.60 -6.36 -13.55
C ILE A 71 6.63 -5.10 -12.68
N VAL A 72 5.60 -4.27 -12.74
CA VAL A 72 5.49 -3.03 -11.97
C VAL A 72 5.41 -3.33 -10.47
N LEU A 73 4.57 -4.30 -10.05
CA LEU A 73 4.50 -4.73 -8.65
C LEU A 73 5.83 -5.27 -8.14
N SER A 74 6.50 -6.11 -8.93
CA SER A 74 7.81 -6.67 -8.59
C SER A 74 8.86 -5.56 -8.43
N THR A 75 8.89 -4.62 -9.37
CA THR A 75 9.84 -3.50 -9.37
C THR A 75 9.65 -2.61 -8.14
N PHE A 76 8.42 -2.21 -7.83
CA PHE A 76 8.14 -1.39 -6.65
C PHE A 76 8.51 -2.09 -5.34
N SER A 77 8.24 -3.40 -5.25
CA SER A 77 8.54 -4.18 -4.05
C SER A 77 10.04 -4.41 -3.87
N ILE A 78 10.79 -4.62 -4.96
CA ILE A 78 12.27 -4.72 -4.92
C ILE A 78 12.87 -3.37 -4.53
N LEU A 79 12.34 -2.27 -5.08
CA LEU A 79 12.78 -0.93 -4.72
C LEU A 79 12.58 -0.71 -3.21
N ALA A 80 11.42 -1.08 -2.66
CA ALA A 80 11.11 -0.94 -1.22
C ALA A 80 12.20 -1.51 -0.30
N PHE A 81 12.78 -2.67 -0.64
CA PHE A 81 13.88 -3.26 0.15
C PHE A 81 15.15 -2.41 0.14
N LYS A 82 15.43 -1.69 -0.95
CA LYS A 82 16.59 -0.79 -1.05
C LYS A 82 16.39 0.53 -0.31
N LEU A 83 15.14 0.95 -0.04
CA LEU A 83 14.83 2.25 0.59
C LEU A 83 15.15 2.31 2.08
N ARG A 84 15.56 1.20 2.72
CA ARG A 84 15.97 1.15 4.13
C ARG A 84 17.02 2.20 4.50
N LYS A 85 17.86 2.64 3.56
CA LYS A 85 18.96 3.57 3.83
C LYS A 85 18.59 5.06 3.76
N SER A 86 17.40 5.43 3.27
CA SER A 86 17.06 6.86 3.08
C SER A 86 15.59 7.17 3.35
N ILE A 87 15.36 8.11 4.27
CA ILE A 87 14.05 8.58 4.71
C ILE A 87 13.28 9.22 3.55
N HIS A 88 13.95 10.01 2.70
CA HIS A 88 13.31 10.68 1.56
C HIS A 88 12.78 9.69 0.52
N LEU A 89 13.54 8.62 0.29
CA LEU A 89 13.21 7.55 -0.64
C LEU A 89 12.04 6.71 -0.14
N LEU A 90 11.99 6.42 1.17
CA LEU A 90 10.83 5.80 1.81
C LEU A 90 9.57 6.66 1.70
N GLY A 91 9.68 7.98 1.90
CA GLY A 91 8.58 8.92 1.72
C GLY A 91 8.00 8.92 0.29
N CYS A 92 8.88 8.90 -0.72
CA CYS A 92 8.47 8.80 -2.13
C CYS A 92 7.70 7.49 -2.40
N TYR A 93 8.18 6.36 -1.88
CA TYR A 93 7.50 5.08 -2.01
C TYR A 93 6.13 5.06 -1.34
N LEU A 94 6.00 5.63 -0.14
CA LEU A 94 4.70 5.78 0.52
C LEU A 94 3.74 6.66 -0.28
N LEU A 95 4.24 7.73 -0.91
CA LEU A 95 3.43 8.59 -1.77
C LEU A 95 2.92 7.84 -3.02
N ILE A 96 3.78 7.05 -3.67
CA ILE A 96 3.38 6.20 -4.80
C ILE A 96 2.31 5.20 -4.37
N LEU A 97 2.51 4.52 -3.24
CA LEU A 97 1.51 3.59 -2.68
C LEU A 97 0.18 4.29 -2.39
N ALA A 98 0.22 5.50 -1.83
CA ALA A 98 -0.98 6.28 -1.57
C ALA A 98 -1.72 6.62 -2.87
N LEU A 99 -1.01 7.02 -3.93
CA LEU A 99 -1.61 7.28 -5.23
C LEU A 99 -2.25 6.02 -5.83
N VAL A 100 -1.58 4.87 -5.76
CA VAL A 100 -2.12 3.58 -6.21
C VAL A 100 -3.36 3.20 -5.41
N PHE A 101 -3.34 3.41 -4.09
CA PHE A 101 -4.48 3.16 -3.21
C PHE A 101 -5.68 4.04 -3.58
N PHE A 102 -5.50 5.35 -3.77
CA PHE A 102 -6.59 6.24 -4.18
C PHE A 102 -7.13 5.89 -5.56
N PHE A 103 -6.25 5.54 -6.50
CA PHE A 103 -6.66 5.07 -7.82
C PHE A 103 -7.53 3.81 -7.71
N MET A 104 -7.10 2.81 -6.95
CA MET A 104 -7.88 1.59 -6.70
C MET A 104 -9.23 1.90 -6.04
N LEU A 105 -9.25 2.79 -5.05
CA LEU A 105 -10.47 3.21 -4.36
C LEU A 105 -11.46 3.87 -5.32
N ILE A 106 -11.00 4.78 -6.18
CA ILE A 106 -11.83 5.41 -7.22
C ILE A 106 -12.38 4.37 -8.19
N VAL A 107 -11.55 3.44 -8.67
CA VAL A 107 -11.97 2.36 -9.56
C VAL A 107 -13.04 1.49 -8.88
N THR A 108 -12.85 1.11 -7.61
CA THR A 108 -13.84 0.33 -6.85
C THR A 108 -15.17 1.08 -6.69
N ILE A 109 -15.13 2.38 -6.39
CA ILE A 109 -16.35 3.21 -6.31
C ILE A 109 -17.06 3.28 -7.67
N ILE A 110 -16.31 3.48 -8.76
CA ILE A 110 -16.89 3.50 -10.11
C ILE A 110 -17.52 2.14 -10.43
N MET A 111 -16.84 1.03 -10.11
CA MET A 111 -17.37 -0.32 -10.31
C MET A 111 -18.66 -0.57 -9.52
N LEU A 112 -18.75 -0.06 -8.29
CA LEU A 112 -19.96 -0.16 -7.48
C LEU A 112 -21.13 0.65 -8.06
N ILE A 113 -20.88 1.90 -8.48
CA ILE A 113 -21.94 2.80 -8.98
C ILE A 113 -22.40 2.38 -10.37
N LYS A 114 -21.48 1.99 -11.25
CA LYS A 114 -21.75 1.67 -12.67
C LYS A 114 -21.78 0.17 -12.95
N LYS A 115 -22.11 -0.64 -11.94
CA LYS A 115 -22.17 -2.10 -12.04
C LYS A 115 -22.94 -2.58 -13.28
N SER A 116 -24.13 -2.04 -13.54
CA SER A 116 -24.97 -2.45 -14.68
C SER A 116 -24.27 -2.25 -16.03
N VAL A 117 -23.55 -1.14 -16.20
CA VAL A 117 -22.81 -0.82 -17.43
C VAL A 117 -21.64 -1.78 -17.64
N ILE A 118 -20.96 -2.16 -16.55
CA ILE A 118 -19.83 -3.10 -16.60
C ILE A 118 -20.32 -4.50 -16.91
N VAL A 119 -21.42 -4.95 -16.29
CA VAL A 119 -22.04 -6.24 -16.60
C VAL A 119 -22.47 -6.29 -18.07
N GLU A 120 -23.04 -5.21 -18.60
CA GLU A 120 -23.45 -5.17 -20.01
C GLU A 120 -22.25 -5.15 -20.96
N ALA A 121 -21.17 -4.42 -20.63
CA ALA A 121 -19.92 -4.45 -21.38
C ALA A 121 -19.26 -5.83 -21.35
N ALA A 122 -19.29 -6.51 -20.21
CA ALA A 122 -18.81 -7.88 -20.07
C ALA A 122 -19.67 -8.86 -20.89
N ARG A 123 -21.00 -8.71 -20.85
CA ARG A 123 -21.93 -9.54 -21.64
C ARG A 123 -21.64 -9.41 -23.14
N ARG A 124 -21.43 -8.19 -23.67
CA ARG A 124 -21.06 -7.99 -25.08
C ARG A 124 -19.74 -8.70 -25.44
N TRP A 125 -18.74 -8.62 -24.57
CA TRP A 125 -17.47 -9.35 -24.75
C TRP A 125 -17.65 -10.87 -24.75
N PHE A 126 -18.57 -11.40 -23.92
CA PHE A 126 -18.86 -12.84 -23.86
C PHE A 126 -19.71 -13.35 -25.01
N GLU A 127 -20.64 -12.53 -25.51
CA GLU A 127 -21.44 -12.84 -26.71
C GLU A 127 -20.55 -12.97 -27.94
N ASP A 128 -19.57 -12.07 -28.11
CA ASP A 128 -18.55 -12.17 -29.17
C ASP A 128 -17.64 -13.40 -29.02
N SER A 129 -17.57 -13.98 -27.81
CA SER A 129 -16.75 -15.14 -27.48
C SER A 129 -17.51 -16.49 -27.57
N GLY A 130 -18.81 -16.48 -27.89
CA GLY A 130 -19.63 -17.69 -28.04
C GLY A 130 -19.92 -18.44 -26.74
N LYS A 131 -19.82 -17.78 -25.57
CA LYS A 131 -20.01 -18.40 -24.25
C LYS A 131 -21.49 -18.56 -23.88
N THR A 132 -21.79 -19.54 -23.02
CA THR A 132 -23.16 -19.92 -22.65
C THR A 132 -23.75 -18.94 -21.63
N LEU A 133 -25.06 -18.67 -21.68
CA LEU A 133 -25.77 -17.74 -20.79
C LEU A 133 -25.53 -18.00 -19.28
N LYS A 134 -25.33 -19.27 -18.89
CA LYS A 134 -24.95 -19.68 -17.52
C LYS A 134 -23.58 -19.17 -17.09
N GLU A 135 -22.59 -19.16 -17.99
CA GLU A 135 -21.24 -18.69 -17.68
C GLU A 135 -21.20 -17.18 -17.42
N ILE A 136 -22.16 -16.44 -18.00
CA ILE A 136 -22.33 -15.00 -17.79
C ILE A 136 -22.96 -14.72 -16.42
N GLU A 137 -23.96 -15.50 -16.01
CA GLU A 137 -24.56 -15.40 -14.67
C GLU A 137 -23.57 -15.77 -13.55
N ASP A 138 -22.78 -16.83 -13.75
CA ASP A 138 -21.74 -17.22 -12.80
C ASP A 138 -20.65 -16.15 -12.69
N PHE A 139 -20.23 -15.57 -13.82
CA PHE A 139 -19.28 -14.44 -13.84
C PHE A 139 -19.83 -13.21 -13.10
N GLU A 140 -21.10 -12.85 -13.29
CA GLU A 140 -21.71 -11.72 -12.59
C GLU A 140 -21.75 -11.96 -11.08
N LYS A 141 -22.06 -13.18 -10.64
CA LYS A 141 -22.07 -13.57 -9.23
C LYS A 141 -20.66 -13.49 -8.62
N ASP A 142 -19.65 -14.00 -9.33
CA ASP A 142 -18.25 -13.96 -8.88
C ASP A 142 -17.69 -12.54 -8.83
N MET A 143 -18.03 -11.70 -9.83
CA MET A 143 -17.68 -10.29 -9.84
C MET A 143 -18.31 -9.56 -8.65
N ASN A 144 -19.59 -9.81 -8.35
CA ASN A 144 -20.26 -9.20 -7.20
C ASN A 144 -19.63 -9.62 -5.87
N SER A 145 -19.37 -10.92 -5.71
CA SER A 145 -18.71 -11.45 -4.52
C SER A 145 -17.32 -10.81 -4.33
N SER A 146 -16.56 -10.70 -5.42
CA SER A 146 -15.23 -10.09 -5.41
C SER A 146 -15.27 -8.60 -5.07
N VAL A 147 -16.17 -7.83 -5.68
CA VAL A 147 -16.33 -6.40 -5.41
C VAL A 147 -16.76 -6.17 -3.95
N VAL A 148 -17.68 -6.97 -3.42
CA VAL A 148 -18.11 -6.88 -2.01
C VAL A 148 -16.95 -7.21 -1.08
N SER A 149 -16.19 -8.27 -1.36
CA SER A 149 -15.02 -8.65 -0.56
C SER A 149 -13.96 -7.55 -0.52
N VAL A 150 -13.58 -7.01 -1.68
CA VAL A 150 -12.60 -5.92 -1.79
C VAL A 150 -13.09 -4.65 -1.09
N SER A 151 -14.38 -4.31 -1.27
CA SER A 151 -14.98 -3.13 -0.61
C SER A 151 -15.01 -3.29 0.91
N THR A 152 -15.35 -4.49 1.41
CA THR A 152 -15.35 -4.80 2.84
C THR A 152 -13.94 -4.71 3.42
N ALA A 153 -12.95 -5.26 2.71
CA ALA A 153 -11.55 -5.17 3.12
C ALA A 153 -11.06 -3.71 3.16
N LEU A 154 -11.41 -2.90 2.15
CA LEU A 154 -11.08 -1.47 2.12
C LEU A 154 -11.69 -0.70 3.30
N ILE A 155 -12.98 -0.92 3.60
CA ILE A 155 -13.66 -0.29 4.74
C ILE A 155 -12.98 -0.70 6.06
N PHE A 156 -12.64 -1.98 6.21
CA PHE A 156 -11.94 -2.48 7.39
C PHE A 156 -10.56 -1.83 7.56
N PHE A 157 -9.75 -1.75 6.49
CA PHE A 157 -8.46 -1.08 6.51
C PHE A 157 -8.58 0.42 6.82
N CYS A 158 -9.55 1.12 6.21
CA CYS A 158 -9.85 2.50 6.56
C CYS A 158 -10.19 2.65 8.06
N GLY A 159 -11.00 1.74 8.60
CA GLY A 159 -11.35 1.73 10.03
C GLY A 159 -10.13 1.56 10.94
N ILE A 160 -9.20 0.67 10.60
CA ILE A 160 -7.94 0.50 11.34
C ILE A 160 -7.09 1.77 11.30
N ILE A 161 -6.96 2.39 10.12
CA ILE A 161 -6.17 3.61 9.95
C ILE A 161 -6.75 4.75 10.80
N VAL A 162 -8.07 4.95 10.75
CA VAL A 162 -8.75 5.98 11.55
C VAL A 162 -8.52 5.74 13.04
N ARG A 163 -8.71 4.49 13.51
CA ARG A 163 -8.45 4.14 14.92
C ARG A 163 -7.00 4.34 15.33
N PHE A 164 -6.06 4.05 14.45
CA PHE A 164 -4.64 4.28 14.70
C PHE A 164 -4.33 5.78 14.80
N ILE A 165 -4.90 6.60 13.92
CA ILE A 165 -4.76 8.06 13.96
C ILE A 165 -5.35 8.59 15.28
N ASP A 166 -6.59 8.23 15.62
CA ASP A 166 -7.27 8.67 16.84
C ASP A 166 -6.46 8.33 18.09
N TYR A 167 -5.93 7.11 18.18
CA TYR A 167 -5.09 6.69 19.30
C TYR A 167 -3.83 7.54 19.42
N ASN A 168 -3.10 7.77 18.32
CA ASN A 168 -1.89 8.59 18.34
C ASN A 168 -2.19 10.06 18.67
N THR A 169 -3.29 10.60 18.14
CA THR A 169 -3.76 11.95 18.47
C THR A 169 -4.08 12.06 19.97
N LEU A 170 -4.76 11.07 20.55
CA LEU A 170 -5.09 11.05 21.98
C LEU A 170 -3.83 10.96 22.87
N VAL A 171 -2.85 10.13 22.49
CA VAL A 171 -1.56 10.04 23.18
C VAL A 171 -0.81 11.38 23.12
N MET A 172 -0.83 12.06 21.96
CA MET A 172 -0.24 13.38 21.81
C MET A 172 -0.92 14.42 22.72
N TYR A 173 -2.26 14.44 22.77
CA TYR A 173 -3.01 15.33 23.66
C TYR A 173 -2.70 15.07 25.14
N ASN A 174 -2.65 13.81 25.57
CA ASN A 174 -2.29 13.45 26.94
C ASN A 174 -0.87 13.92 27.31
N ASN A 175 0.10 13.77 26.41
CA ASN A 175 1.47 14.22 26.65
C ASN A 175 1.57 15.75 26.73
N ILE A 176 0.85 16.48 25.88
CA ILE A 176 0.78 17.95 25.95
C ILE A 176 0.11 18.40 27.25
N TRP A 177 -0.98 17.75 27.66
CA TRP A 177 -1.66 18.06 28.91
C TRP A 177 -0.76 17.85 30.14
N LEU A 178 -0.01 16.74 30.17
CA LEU A 178 0.96 16.46 31.23
C LEU A 178 2.10 17.51 31.26
N LEU A 179 2.58 17.96 30.11
CA LEU A 179 3.58 19.04 30.03
C LEU A 179 3.03 20.37 30.56
N LEU A 180 1.78 20.70 30.23
CA LEU A 180 1.11 21.89 30.75
C LEU A 180 0.91 21.83 32.27
N GLN A 181 0.57 20.66 32.82
CA GLN A 181 0.47 20.46 34.27
C GLN A 181 1.83 20.64 34.97
N LYS A 182 2.91 20.08 34.42
CA LYS A 182 4.27 20.26 34.97
C LYS A 182 4.69 21.72 34.95
N PHE A 183 4.40 22.45 33.87
CA PHE A 183 4.67 23.87 33.76
C PHE A 183 3.86 24.70 34.77
N TYR A 184 2.57 24.39 34.96
CA TYR A 184 1.71 25.10 35.91
C TYR A 184 2.10 24.86 37.37
N GLN A 185 2.60 23.67 37.70
CA GLN A 185 3.08 23.34 39.05
C GLN A 185 4.47 23.91 39.38
N GLY A 186 5.11 24.65 38.47
CA GLY A 186 6.42 25.26 38.72
C GLY A 186 7.55 24.25 38.91
N GLN A 187 7.35 22.98 38.52
CA GLN A 187 8.44 22.02 38.46
C GLN A 187 9.33 22.38 37.27
N ASN A 188 10.63 22.61 37.53
CA ASN A 188 11.61 22.83 36.48
C ASN A 188 11.54 21.67 35.46
N ILE A 189 11.18 22.00 34.22
CA ILE A 189 11.16 21.11 33.05
C ILE A 189 12.58 20.70 32.69
#